data_AF-A0A541BVW8-F1
#
_entry.id   AF-A0A541BVW8-F1
#
_cell.length_a   1.000
_cell.length_b   1.000
_cell.length_c   1.000
_cell.angle_alpha   90.00
_cell.angle_beta   90.00
_cell.angle_gamma   90.00
#
_symmetry.space_group_name_H-M   'P 1'
#
loop_
_entity.id
_entity.type
_entity.pdbx_description
1 polymer ?
#
loop_
_entity_poly.entity_id
_entity_poly.type
_entity_poly.pdbx_seq_one_letter_code
_entity_poly.pdbx_strand_id
1 'polypeptide(L)'
;MRAKGPIRGGLAAALLLLAACTDLSAVREFSRLSAETAGYRVLVDRYAGFGDRLAFWRERPVDVGDRAAQREGLLALHAALTGYMDALGDLAGDEAVSVSTAPLAEAAHKAGLFDAAMRPPVQALGDIVARAVTGTWRQRELSRVIEAGDAPVQDITARLIRFAEGLAAEDAEERRIAAFTYDLTIRRANDPAGIRALREWRLQRLGEIDARAGPRDAFIAAMRRIGEGHRMLFDNRDRLSAEETLRQIRAVNSQLRTIGRMLRTAVL
;
A
#
# COMPACT_ATOMS: atom_id res chain seq x y z
N MET A 1 -72.17 35.76 -26.77
CA MET A 1 -72.03 34.75 -25.70
C MET A 1 -71.09 33.64 -26.16
N ARG A 2 -70.07 33.36 -25.34
CA ARG A 2 -69.17 32.19 -25.27
C ARG A 2 -68.25 31.84 -26.46
N ALA A 3 -66.98 32.17 -26.24
CA ALA A 3 -65.77 31.72 -26.90
C ALA A 3 -65.47 30.22 -26.71
N LYS A 4 -64.70 29.63 -27.64
CA LYS A 4 -63.77 28.52 -27.38
C LYS A 4 -62.50 28.71 -28.22
N GLY A 5 -61.37 28.78 -27.51
CA GLY A 5 -60.03 29.06 -28.05
C GLY A 5 -59.26 27.83 -28.57
N PRO A 6 -57.98 28.01 -28.92
CA PRO A 6 -57.19 27.09 -29.73
C PRO A 6 -56.51 26.00 -28.88
N ILE A 7 -56.49 24.76 -29.39
CA ILE A 7 -55.69 23.66 -28.82
C ILE A 7 -54.27 23.78 -29.38
N ARG A 8 -53.39 24.37 -28.57
CA ARG A 8 -51.93 24.22 -28.68
C ARG A 8 -51.53 22.92 -28.00
N GLY A 9 -51.32 21.84 -28.75
CA GLY A 9 -50.46 20.72 -28.34
C GLY A 9 -49.10 20.93 -29.01
N GLY A 10 -47.96 20.94 -28.35
CA GLY A 10 -47.54 20.04 -27.28
C GLY A 10 -46.29 19.32 -27.83
N LEU A 11 -45.18 20.04 -27.93
CA LEU A 11 -43.88 19.50 -28.36
C LEU A 11 -42.84 19.91 -27.31
N ALA A 12 -43.06 19.42 -26.08
CA ALA A 12 -42.01 19.36 -25.08
C ALA A 12 -41.11 18.18 -25.47
N ALA A 13 -40.09 18.48 -26.27
CA ALA A 13 -39.00 17.55 -26.55
C ALA A 13 -38.35 17.18 -25.22
N ALA A 14 -38.63 15.95 -24.77
CA ALA A 14 -37.95 15.32 -23.67
C ALA A 14 -36.47 15.15 -24.05
N LEU A 15 -35.65 16.11 -23.63
CA LEU A 15 -34.22 15.94 -23.44
C LEU A 15 -34.03 14.95 -22.27
N LEU A 16 -34.23 13.67 -22.57
CA LEU A 16 -33.71 12.56 -21.79
C LEU A 16 -32.19 12.65 -21.86
N LEU A 17 -31.62 13.43 -20.94
CA LEU A 17 -30.22 13.34 -20.57
C LEU A 17 -29.95 11.88 -20.26
N LEU A 18 -29.20 11.23 -21.15
CA LEU A 18 -28.50 9.99 -20.90
C LEU A 18 -27.57 10.24 -19.70
N ALA A 19 -28.11 10.11 -18.50
CA ALA A 19 -27.34 9.76 -17.32
C ALA A 19 -26.84 8.35 -17.56
N ALA A 20 -25.81 8.21 -18.41
CA ALA A 20 -24.99 7.03 -18.40
C ALA A 20 -24.38 7.00 -17.00
N CYS A 21 -24.94 6.16 -16.11
CA CYS A 21 -24.29 5.80 -14.86
C CYS A 21 -22.89 5.32 -15.24
N THR A 22 -21.88 6.15 -15.00
CA THR A 22 -20.50 5.82 -15.33
C THR A 22 -20.07 4.72 -14.37
N ASP A 23 -20.02 3.47 -14.84
CA ASP A 23 -19.54 2.34 -14.05
C ASP A 23 -18.04 2.48 -13.80
N LEU A 24 -17.68 2.96 -12.61
CA LEU A 24 -16.31 3.07 -12.12
C LEU A 24 -15.92 1.91 -11.19
N SER A 25 -16.62 0.77 -11.26
CA SER A 25 -16.34 -0.42 -10.47
C SER A 25 -14.89 -0.88 -10.56
N ALA A 26 -14.24 -0.74 -11.72
CA ALA A 26 -12.83 -1.08 -11.89
C ALA A 26 -11.91 -0.18 -11.04
N VAL A 27 -12.23 1.11 -10.94
CA VAL A 27 -11.50 2.09 -10.11
C VAL A 27 -11.74 1.79 -8.62
N ARG A 28 -12.99 1.53 -8.23
CA ARG A 28 -13.35 1.12 -6.86
C ARG A 28 -12.58 -0.14 -6.43
N GLU A 29 -12.55 -1.14 -7.30
CA GLU A 29 -11.83 -2.38 -7.03
C GLU A 29 -10.31 -2.18 -6.98
N PHE A 30 -9.76 -1.29 -7.82
CA PHE A 30 -8.35 -0.90 -7.77
C PHE A 30 -7.99 -0.28 -6.42
N SER A 31 -8.80 0.68 -5.99
CA SER A 31 -8.68 1.35 -4.69
C SER A 31 -8.69 0.35 -3.54
N ARG A 32 -9.69 -0.54 -3.50
CA ARG A 32 -9.80 -1.58 -2.46
C ARG A 32 -8.57 -2.50 -2.42
N LEU A 33 -8.15 -3.04 -3.57
CA LEU A 33 -6.98 -3.92 -3.65
C LEU A 33 -5.69 -3.20 -3.25
N SER A 34 -5.56 -1.92 -3.62
CA SER A 34 -4.43 -1.08 -3.25
C SER A 34 -4.39 -0.82 -1.75
N ALA A 35 -5.53 -0.50 -1.14
CA ALA A 35 -5.66 -0.29 0.31
C ALA A 35 -5.31 -1.56 1.10
N GLU A 36 -5.87 -2.71 0.72
CA GLU A 36 -5.56 -4.02 1.33
C GLU A 36 -4.08 -4.35 1.25
N THR A 37 -3.47 -4.11 0.08
CA THR A 37 -2.07 -4.46 -0.17
C THR A 37 -1.11 -3.48 0.53
N ALA A 38 -1.44 -2.19 0.53
CA ALA A 38 -0.77 -1.19 1.36
C ALA A 38 -0.92 -1.47 2.86
N GLY A 39 -1.91 -2.27 3.28
CA GLY A 39 -2.05 -2.74 4.65
C GLY A 39 -1.01 -3.79 5.09
N TYR A 40 -0.18 -4.33 4.18
CA TYR A 40 0.82 -5.35 4.53
C TYR A 40 1.97 -4.78 5.35
N ARG A 41 1.98 -5.05 6.67
CA ARG A 41 2.91 -4.46 7.65
C ARG A 41 3.99 -5.41 8.17
N VAL A 42 4.00 -6.67 7.76
CA VAL A 42 4.94 -7.70 8.26
C VAL A 42 6.40 -7.30 8.07
N LEU A 43 6.73 -6.60 6.98
CA LEU A 43 8.09 -6.09 6.75
C LEU A 43 8.51 -5.02 7.76
N VAL A 44 7.56 -4.22 8.25
CA VAL A 44 7.82 -3.19 9.26
C VAL A 44 8.15 -3.83 10.62
N ASP A 45 7.40 -4.85 11.02
CA ASP A 45 7.68 -5.58 12.26
C ASP A 45 9.02 -6.33 12.17
N ARG A 46 9.33 -6.92 11.00
CA ARG A 46 10.65 -7.51 10.74
C ARG A 46 11.77 -6.47 10.84
N TYR A 47 11.59 -5.30 10.26
CA TYR A 47 12.56 -4.21 10.33
C TYR A 47 12.80 -3.77 11.77
N ALA A 48 11.74 -3.65 12.57
CA ALA A 48 11.84 -3.25 13.96
C ALA A 48 12.59 -4.27 14.82
N GLY A 49 12.34 -5.57 14.62
CA GLY A 49 12.98 -6.65 15.37
C GLY A 49 14.39 -7.03 14.91
N PHE A 50 15.03 -6.27 14.02
CA PHE A 50 16.35 -6.63 13.48
C PHE A 50 17.44 -6.69 14.56
N GLY A 51 17.46 -5.73 15.48
CA GLY A 51 18.42 -5.68 16.59
C GLY A 51 18.35 -6.94 17.46
N ASP A 52 17.14 -7.36 17.84
CA ASP A 52 16.91 -8.56 18.66
C ASP A 52 17.37 -9.83 17.95
N ARG A 53 17.07 -9.96 16.65
CA ARG A 53 17.52 -11.09 15.84
C ARG A 53 19.05 -11.16 15.75
N LEU A 54 19.73 -10.03 15.59
CA LEU A 54 21.20 -10.02 15.60
C LEU A 54 21.77 -10.29 16.99
N ALA A 55 21.13 -9.78 18.05
CA ALA A 55 21.58 -9.98 19.42
C ALA A 55 21.56 -11.45 19.82
N PHE A 56 20.56 -12.21 19.34
CA PHE A 56 20.51 -13.66 19.48
C PHE A 56 21.78 -14.35 18.97
N TRP A 57 22.29 -13.95 17.80
CA TRP A 57 23.47 -14.59 17.19
C TRP A 57 24.81 -14.08 17.73
N ARG A 58 24.86 -12.81 18.15
CA ARG A 58 26.09 -12.15 18.61
C ARG A 58 26.29 -12.20 20.12
N GLU A 59 25.29 -12.71 20.86
CA GLU A 59 25.24 -12.75 22.33
C GLU A 59 25.50 -11.38 22.98
N ARG A 60 25.13 -10.30 22.27
CA ARG A 60 25.27 -8.92 22.75
C ARG A 60 24.26 -8.00 22.03
N PRO A 61 23.83 -6.90 22.67
CA PRO A 61 23.02 -5.90 22.00
C PRO A 61 23.71 -5.34 20.76
N VAL A 62 22.92 -5.06 19.72
CA VAL A 62 23.37 -4.37 18.50
C VAL A 62 22.62 -3.05 18.42
N ASP A 63 23.36 -1.94 18.40
CA ASP A 63 22.77 -0.64 18.12
C ASP A 63 22.32 -0.57 16.66
N VAL A 64 21.01 -0.41 16.47
CA VAL A 64 20.34 -0.33 15.17
C VAL A 64 19.59 0.99 15.01
N GLY A 65 19.88 1.97 15.90
CA GLY A 65 19.16 3.23 16.02
C GLY A 65 17.77 3.08 16.64
N ASP A 66 16.97 4.15 16.58
CA ASP A 66 15.61 4.17 17.12
C ASP A 66 14.61 3.48 16.18
N ARG A 67 14.67 2.15 16.15
CA ARG A 67 13.78 1.30 15.34
C ARG A 67 12.32 1.40 15.76
N ALA A 68 12.03 1.75 17.01
CA ALA A 68 10.67 1.93 17.48
C ALA A 68 10.04 3.18 16.86
N ALA A 69 10.73 4.32 16.87
CA ALA A 69 10.27 5.52 16.21
C ALA A 69 10.17 5.34 14.68
N GLN A 70 11.16 4.69 14.06
CA GLN A 70 11.15 4.39 12.63
C GLN A 70 9.99 3.47 12.24
N ARG A 71 9.64 2.48 13.09
CA ARG A 71 8.46 1.64 12.92
C ARG A 71 7.18 2.46 12.87
N GLU A 72 6.99 3.38 13.81
CA GLU A 72 5.82 4.27 13.81
C GLU A 72 5.76 5.12 12.54
N GLY A 73 6.90 5.62 12.06
CA GLY A 73 6.95 6.38 10.82
C GLY A 73 6.63 5.56 9.57
N LEU A 74 7.12 4.32 9.49
CA LEU A 74 6.75 3.40 8.41
C LEU A 74 5.25 3.08 8.44
N LEU A 75 4.70 2.74 9.61
CA LEU A 75 3.27 2.48 9.76
C LEU A 75 2.41 3.68 9.34
N ALA A 76 2.89 4.90 9.58
CA ALA A 76 2.22 6.11 9.13
C ALA A 76 2.19 6.23 7.59
N LEU A 77 3.24 5.84 6.87
CA LEU A 77 3.23 5.78 5.40
C LEU A 77 2.15 4.82 4.88
N HIS A 78 2.10 3.62 5.47
CA HIS A 78 1.09 2.62 5.14
C HIS A 78 -0.32 3.14 5.42
N ALA A 79 -0.56 3.74 6.59
CA ALA A 79 -1.85 4.30 6.96
C ALA A 79 -2.31 5.42 6.02
N ALA A 80 -1.40 6.30 5.60
CA ALA A 80 -1.69 7.38 4.66
C ALA A 80 -2.13 6.85 3.29
N LEU A 81 -1.37 5.89 2.75
CA LEU A 81 -1.67 5.28 1.47
C LEU A 81 -2.98 4.47 1.50
N THR A 82 -3.21 3.68 2.56
CA THR A 82 -4.46 2.93 2.77
C THR A 82 -5.65 3.89 2.86
N GLY A 83 -5.59 4.90 3.73
CA GLY A 83 -6.70 5.85 3.91
C GLY A 83 -7.03 6.66 2.67
N TYR A 84 -6.01 7.05 1.89
CA TYR A 84 -6.23 7.68 0.59
C TYR A 84 -6.93 6.74 -0.40
N MET A 85 -6.47 5.49 -0.51
CA MET A 85 -7.04 4.52 -1.44
C MET A 85 -8.47 4.15 -1.04
N ASP A 86 -8.77 3.98 0.25
CA ASP A 86 -10.14 3.76 0.73
C ASP A 86 -11.05 4.92 0.34
N ALA A 87 -10.62 6.16 0.58
CA ALA A 87 -11.38 7.34 0.18
C ALA A 87 -11.62 7.36 -1.33
N LEU A 88 -10.58 7.11 -2.14
CA LEU A 88 -10.71 7.02 -3.60
C LEU A 88 -11.72 5.94 -4.02
N GLY A 89 -11.80 4.82 -3.29
CA GLY A 89 -12.75 3.73 -3.51
C GLY A 89 -14.20 4.14 -3.24
N ASP A 90 -14.46 4.75 -2.07
CA ASP A 90 -15.79 5.28 -1.69
C ASP A 90 -16.27 6.26 -2.76
N LEU A 91 -15.39 7.17 -3.16
CA LEU A 91 -15.63 8.20 -4.16
C LEU A 91 -15.93 7.64 -5.56
N ALA A 92 -15.28 6.54 -5.96
CA ALA A 92 -15.56 5.86 -7.22
C ALA A 92 -16.88 5.07 -7.18
N GLY A 93 -17.40 4.77 -5.98
CA GLY A 93 -18.69 4.10 -5.77
C GLY A 93 -19.89 5.04 -5.65
N ASP A 94 -19.69 6.37 -5.80
CA ASP A 94 -20.67 7.40 -5.43
C ASP A 94 -21.14 7.28 -3.95
N GLU A 95 -20.27 6.76 -3.08
CA GLU A 95 -20.51 6.61 -1.65
C GLU A 95 -19.92 7.81 -0.88
N ALA A 96 -20.50 8.11 0.29
CA ALA A 96 -19.92 9.09 1.19
C ALA A 96 -18.60 8.52 1.77
N VAL A 97 -17.54 9.33 1.75
CA VAL A 97 -16.25 8.91 2.29
C VAL A 97 -16.38 8.64 3.78
N SER A 98 -16.09 7.41 4.17
CA SER A 98 -16.21 6.92 5.56
C SER A 98 -14.88 6.91 6.32
N VAL A 99 -13.79 7.31 5.67
CA VAL A 99 -12.44 7.29 6.22
C VAL A 99 -12.26 8.30 7.34
N SER A 100 -11.74 7.84 8.48
CA SER A 100 -11.36 8.72 9.59
C SER A 100 -10.13 9.57 9.23
N THR A 101 -10.26 10.89 9.33
CA THR A 101 -9.18 11.85 9.02
C THR A 101 -8.24 12.09 10.20
N ALA A 102 -8.68 11.84 11.44
CA ALA A 102 -7.87 12.07 12.64
C ALA A 102 -6.56 11.25 12.67
N PRO A 103 -6.55 9.96 12.28
CA PRO A 103 -5.30 9.19 12.16
C PRO A 103 -4.32 9.73 11.10
N LEU A 104 -4.81 10.41 10.06
CA LEU A 104 -3.97 10.91 8.96
C LEU A 104 -3.19 12.18 9.34
N ALA A 105 -3.78 13.04 10.17
CA ALA A 105 -3.10 14.24 10.70
C ALA A 105 -1.89 13.84 11.57
N GLU A 106 -2.07 12.85 12.44
CA GLU A 106 -0.99 12.30 13.27
C GLU A 106 0.04 11.54 12.45
N ALA A 107 -0.39 10.87 11.37
CA ALA A 107 0.50 10.12 10.48
C ALA A 107 1.59 11.02 9.86
N ALA A 108 1.29 12.28 9.54
CA ALA A 108 2.30 13.18 8.96
C ALA A 108 3.46 13.46 9.91
N HIS A 109 3.16 13.67 11.20
CA HIS A 109 4.21 13.85 12.21
C HIS A 109 5.05 12.58 12.34
N LYS A 110 4.39 11.43 12.51
CA LYS A 110 5.03 10.14 12.67
C LYS A 110 5.88 9.74 11.46
N ALA A 111 5.43 9.99 10.24
CA ALA A 111 6.19 9.70 9.02
C ALA A 111 7.59 10.33 9.05
N GLY A 112 7.70 11.53 9.62
CA GLY A 112 8.97 12.23 9.81
C GLY A 112 9.97 11.52 10.75
N LEU A 113 9.51 10.61 11.62
CA LEU A 113 10.35 9.79 12.50
C LEU A 113 11.13 8.74 11.72
N PHE A 114 10.60 8.30 10.57
CA PHE A 114 11.31 7.41 9.65
C PHE A 114 12.10 8.19 8.61
N ASP A 115 11.48 9.21 8.02
CA ASP A 115 12.08 10.05 7.00
C ASP A 115 11.39 11.42 6.99
N ALA A 116 12.14 12.47 7.34
CA ALA A 116 11.63 13.83 7.39
C ALA A 116 11.03 14.28 6.04
N ALA A 117 11.54 13.77 4.92
CA ALA A 117 11.02 14.08 3.58
C ALA A 117 9.61 13.52 3.34
N MET A 118 9.14 12.59 4.18
CA MET A 118 7.83 11.98 4.03
C MET A 118 6.70 12.70 4.79
N ARG A 119 7.02 13.70 5.62
CA ARG A 119 5.99 14.50 6.28
C ARG A 119 5.08 15.22 5.26
N PRO A 120 5.61 15.95 4.25
CA PRO A 120 4.75 16.65 3.30
C PRO A 120 3.85 15.73 2.45
N PRO A 121 4.34 14.62 1.85
CA PRO A 121 3.47 13.71 1.10
C PRO A 121 2.33 13.11 1.93
N VAL A 122 2.63 12.70 3.18
CA VAL A 122 1.60 12.14 4.07
C VAL A 122 0.58 13.19 4.46
N GLN A 123 1.03 14.41 4.78
CA GLN A 123 0.13 15.52 5.07
C GLN A 123 -0.77 15.83 3.87
N ALA A 124 -0.20 15.86 2.66
CA ALA A 124 -0.97 16.11 1.44
C ALA A 124 -2.08 15.08 1.22
N LEU A 125 -1.81 13.78 1.44
CA LEU A 125 -2.86 12.76 1.40
C LEU A 125 -3.93 12.97 2.48
N GLY A 126 -3.52 13.30 3.70
CA GLY A 126 -4.45 13.63 4.79
C GLY A 126 -5.39 14.78 4.44
N ASP A 127 -4.85 15.86 3.88
CA ASP A 127 -5.62 17.03 3.46
C ASP A 127 -6.59 16.70 2.30
N ILE A 128 -6.19 15.82 1.37
CA ILE A 128 -7.05 15.35 0.28
C ILE A 128 -8.23 14.56 0.84
N VAL A 129 -7.97 13.59 1.74
CA VAL A 129 -9.03 12.79 2.36
C VAL A 129 -9.96 13.68 3.19
N ALA A 130 -9.44 14.65 3.94
CA ALA A 130 -10.25 15.58 4.72
C ALA A 130 -11.20 16.43 3.85
N ARG A 131 -10.72 16.89 2.68
CA ARG A 131 -11.59 17.58 1.71
C ARG A 131 -12.63 16.65 1.11
N ALA A 132 -12.25 15.41 0.80
CA ALA A 132 -13.17 14.42 0.25
C ALA A 132 -14.33 14.07 1.22
N VAL A 133 -14.06 13.99 2.53
CA VAL A 133 -15.09 13.74 3.57
C VAL A 133 -16.09 14.89 3.70
N THR A 134 -15.66 16.13 3.50
CA THR A 134 -16.49 17.33 3.73
C THR A 134 -17.18 17.86 2.47
N GLY A 135 -16.80 17.36 1.29
CA GLY A 135 -17.30 17.82 -0.01
C GLY A 135 -18.63 17.18 -0.42
N THR A 136 -19.43 17.89 -1.21
CA THR A 136 -20.60 17.32 -1.90
C THR A 136 -20.15 16.67 -3.21
N TRP A 137 -20.28 15.36 -3.32
CA TRP A 137 -19.57 14.59 -4.34
C TRP A 137 -20.15 14.67 -5.76
N ARG A 138 -19.26 14.78 -6.76
CA ARG A 138 -19.56 14.67 -8.20
C ARG A 138 -18.33 14.08 -8.91
N GLN A 139 -18.51 13.49 -10.09
CA GLN A 139 -17.44 12.92 -10.93
C GLN A 139 -16.20 13.84 -11.11
N ARG A 140 -16.40 15.16 -11.26
CA ARG A 140 -15.28 16.13 -11.38
C ARG A 140 -14.39 16.20 -10.14
N GLU A 141 -14.91 15.82 -8.98
CA GLU A 141 -14.15 15.80 -7.74
C GLU A 141 -13.25 14.56 -7.68
N LEU A 142 -13.64 13.44 -8.28
CA LEU A 142 -12.80 12.24 -8.40
C LEU A 142 -11.51 12.56 -9.17
N SER A 143 -11.66 13.23 -10.32
CA SER A 143 -10.53 13.67 -11.15
C SER A 143 -9.57 14.57 -10.37
N ARG A 144 -10.09 15.47 -9.52
CA ARG A 144 -9.27 16.35 -8.65
C ARG A 144 -8.57 15.59 -7.54
N VAL A 145 -9.23 14.61 -6.92
CA VAL A 145 -8.63 13.78 -5.87
C VAL A 145 -7.49 12.94 -6.44
N ILE A 146 -7.65 12.40 -7.64
CA ILE A 146 -6.59 11.69 -8.38
C ILE A 146 -5.47 12.66 -8.75
N GLU A 147 -5.80 13.84 -9.28
CA GLU A 147 -4.81 14.86 -9.67
C GLU A 147 -3.94 15.32 -8.50
N ALA A 148 -4.57 15.67 -7.38
CA ALA A 148 -3.88 16.10 -6.18
C ALA A 148 -3.12 14.96 -5.49
N GLY A 149 -3.61 13.73 -5.59
CA GLY A 149 -3.05 12.56 -4.94
C GLY A 149 -1.83 11.96 -5.66
N ASP A 150 -1.61 12.29 -6.94
CA ASP A 150 -0.61 11.59 -7.74
C ASP A 150 0.81 11.73 -7.20
N ALA A 151 1.32 12.96 -7.08
CA ALA A 151 2.65 13.20 -6.54
C ALA A 151 2.88 12.52 -5.16
N PRO A 152 2.02 12.73 -4.14
CA PRO A 152 2.24 12.09 -2.84
C PRO A 152 2.11 10.56 -2.88
N VAL A 153 1.24 9.98 -3.72
CA VAL A 153 1.18 8.52 -3.91
C VAL A 153 2.48 7.99 -4.52
N GLN A 154 3.05 8.67 -5.52
CA GLN A 154 4.33 8.28 -6.11
C GLN A 154 5.47 8.36 -5.08
N ASP A 155 5.52 9.43 -4.29
CA ASP A 155 6.55 9.61 -3.26
C ASP A 155 6.50 8.51 -2.19
N ILE A 156 5.30 8.22 -1.67
CA ILE A 156 5.10 7.22 -0.62
C ILE A 156 5.42 5.82 -1.16
N THR A 157 4.90 5.44 -2.33
CA THR A 157 5.16 4.12 -2.92
C THR A 157 6.65 3.94 -3.23
N ALA A 158 7.32 4.96 -3.80
CA ALA A 158 8.75 4.92 -4.04
C ALA A 158 9.57 4.79 -2.75
N ARG A 159 9.15 5.47 -1.67
CA ARG A 159 9.84 5.35 -0.37
C ARG A 159 9.67 3.96 0.24
N LEU A 160 8.47 3.39 0.18
CA LEU A 160 8.18 2.03 0.67
C LEU A 160 8.94 0.96 -0.14
N ILE A 161 9.12 1.17 -1.45
CA ILE A 161 9.97 0.32 -2.29
C ILE A 161 11.43 0.36 -1.80
N ARG A 162 12.01 1.56 -1.65
CA ARG A 162 13.40 1.71 -1.18
C ARG A 162 13.60 1.12 0.23
N PHE A 163 12.61 1.28 1.10
CA PHE A 163 12.59 0.64 2.42
C PHE A 163 12.71 -0.88 2.30
N ALA A 164 11.83 -1.51 1.49
CA ALA A 164 11.83 -2.96 1.32
C ALA A 164 13.11 -3.46 0.64
N GLU A 165 13.65 -2.73 -0.35
CA GLU A 165 14.94 -3.04 -0.98
C GLU A 165 16.09 -3.05 0.03
N GLY A 166 16.08 -2.12 0.99
CA GLY A 166 17.08 -2.06 2.07
C GLY A 166 17.11 -3.30 2.98
N LEU A 167 15.99 -4.02 3.13
CA LEU A 167 15.92 -5.23 3.95
C LEU A 167 16.78 -6.37 3.43
N ALA A 168 17.11 -6.38 2.13
CA ALA A 168 17.96 -7.42 1.55
C ALA A 168 19.36 -7.44 2.16
N ALA A 169 19.92 -6.26 2.46
CA ALA A 169 21.23 -6.16 3.11
C ALA A 169 21.17 -6.65 4.58
N GLU A 170 20.09 -6.35 5.29
CA GLU A 170 19.86 -6.83 6.65
C GLU A 170 19.71 -8.36 6.70
N ASP A 171 18.92 -8.94 5.80
CA ASP A 171 18.74 -10.40 5.69
C ASP A 171 20.07 -11.10 5.34
N ALA A 172 20.88 -10.51 4.44
CA ALA A 172 22.19 -11.05 4.08
C ALA A 172 23.18 -11.03 5.27
N GLU A 173 23.16 -9.95 6.05
CA GLU A 173 23.99 -9.83 7.26
C GLU A 173 23.58 -10.84 8.33
N GLU A 174 22.27 -10.96 8.61
CA GLU A 174 21.75 -11.95 9.55
C GLU A 174 22.12 -13.36 9.11
N ARG A 175 21.95 -13.68 7.82
CA ARG A 175 22.33 -14.98 7.24
C ARG A 175 23.80 -15.30 7.48
N ARG A 176 24.68 -14.33 7.19
CA ARG A 176 26.14 -14.49 7.31
C ARG A 176 26.55 -14.78 8.74
N ILE A 177 25.99 -14.04 9.71
CA ILE A 177 26.29 -14.24 11.13
C ILE A 177 25.73 -15.58 11.59
N ALA A 178 24.47 -15.90 11.27
CA ALA A 178 23.85 -17.17 11.66
C ALA A 178 24.67 -18.37 11.13
N ALA A 179 25.06 -18.34 9.86
CA ALA A 179 25.89 -19.39 9.26
C ALA A 179 27.23 -19.55 9.99
N PHE A 180 27.92 -18.44 10.26
CA PHE A 180 29.18 -18.45 10.99
C PHE A 180 29.01 -19.02 12.41
N THR A 181 27.98 -18.58 13.14
CA THR A 181 27.70 -19.05 14.50
C THR A 181 27.43 -20.56 14.53
N TYR A 182 26.60 -21.08 13.62
CA TYR A 182 26.40 -22.53 13.52
C TYR A 182 27.68 -23.29 13.16
N ASP A 183 28.45 -22.80 12.18
CA ASP A 183 29.67 -23.45 11.74
C ASP A 183 30.72 -23.53 12.87
N LEU A 184 30.83 -22.47 13.67
CA LEU A 184 31.69 -22.43 14.84
C LEU A 184 31.22 -23.39 15.95
N THR A 185 29.92 -23.38 16.25
CA THR A 185 29.33 -24.24 17.30
C THR A 185 29.44 -25.71 16.94
N ILE A 186 29.16 -26.08 15.67
CA ILE A 186 29.32 -27.45 15.18
C ILE A 186 30.78 -27.91 15.29
N ARG A 187 31.76 -27.07 14.93
CA ARG A 187 33.19 -27.39 15.05
C ARG A 187 33.65 -27.62 16.49
N ARG A 188 32.99 -27.00 17.47
CA ARG A 188 33.31 -27.10 18.89
C ARG A 188 32.54 -28.20 19.62
N ALA A 189 31.46 -28.70 19.03
CA ALA A 189 30.64 -29.73 19.63
C ALA A 189 31.33 -31.10 19.57
N ASN A 190 31.19 -31.88 20.65
CA ASN A 190 31.75 -33.24 20.75
C ASN A 190 30.67 -34.34 20.77
N ASP A 191 29.39 -33.97 20.87
CA ASP A 191 28.27 -34.91 20.86
C ASP A 191 27.74 -35.15 19.42
N PRO A 192 27.82 -36.38 18.89
CA PRO A 192 27.31 -36.71 17.57
C PRO A 192 25.82 -36.42 17.37
N ALA A 193 24.99 -36.57 18.40
CA ALA A 193 23.56 -36.29 18.30
C ALA A 193 23.30 -34.78 18.17
N GLY A 194 23.92 -33.98 19.04
CA GLY A 194 23.90 -32.53 18.98
C GLY A 194 24.45 -31.97 17.66
N ILE A 195 25.51 -32.54 17.10
CA ILE A 195 26.04 -32.14 15.79
C ILE A 195 24.98 -32.34 14.68
N ARG A 196 24.27 -33.47 14.68
CA ARG A 196 23.21 -33.72 13.69
C ARG A 196 22.06 -32.72 13.84
N ALA A 197 21.59 -32.49 15.07
CA ALA A 197 20.55 -31.52 15.37
C ALA A 197 20.96 -30.10 14.95
N LEU A 198 22.19 -29.67 15.24
CA LEU A 198 22.71 -28.36 14.84
C LEU A 198 22.78 -28.19 13.32
N ARG A 199 23.13 -29.25 12.57
CA ARG A 199 23.14 -29.21 11.10
C ARG A 199 21.74 -29.05 10.53
N GLU A 200 20.76 -29.78 11.07
CA GLU A 200 19.36 -29.67 10.68
C GLU A 200 18.82 -28.27 10.98
N TRP A 201 19.05 -27.76 12.19
CA TRP A 201 18.64 -26.42 12.60
C TRP A 201 19.31 -25.33 11.76
N ARG A 202 20.60 -25.50 11.43
CA ARG A 202 21.30 -24.58 10.52
C ARG A 202 20.59 -24.52 9.16
N LEU A 203 20.28 -25.68 8.57
CA LEU A 203 19.59 -25.73 7.27
C LEU A 203 18.22 -25.05 7.36
N GLN A 204 17.44 -25.37 8.39
CA GLN A 204 16.13 -24.75 8.60
C GLN A 204 16.25 -23.23 8.75
N ARG A 205 17.11 -22.74 9.64
CA ARG A 205 17.17 -21.32 9.98
C ARG A 205 17.73 -20.46 8.84
N LEU A 206 18.70 -20.99 8.11
CA LEU A 206 19.18 -20.34 6.89
C LEU A 206 18.10 -20.36 5.79
N GLY A 207 17.35 -21.46 5.63
CA GLY A 207 16.22 -21.52 4.71
C GLY A 207 15.11 -20.53 5.05
N GLU A 208 14.80 -20.35 6.34
CA GLU A 208 13.84 -19.34 6.79
C GLU A 208 14.29 -17.91 6.51
N ILE A 209 15.59 -17.61 6.62
CA ILE A 209 16.12 -16.29 6.23
C ILE A 209 16.02 -16.11 4.71
N ASP A 210 16.34 -17.14 3.91
CA ASP A 210 16.23 -17.05 2.45
C ASP A 210 14.79 -16.87 1.98
N ALA A 211 13.83 -17.55 2.63
CA ALA A 211 12.41 -17.48 2.32
C ALA A 211 11.82 -16.06 2.49
N ARG A 212 12.52 -15.17 3.19
CA ARG A 212 12.13 -13.76 3.39
C ARG A 212 12.15 -12.93 2.11
N ALA A 213 12.91 -13.36 1.09
CA ALA A 213 13.01 -12.67 -0.18
C ALA A 213 11.67 -12.61 -0.92
N GLY A 214 10.93 -13.72 -0.96
CA GLY A 214 9.65 -13.80 -1.69
C GLY A 214 8.62 -12.74 -1.26
N PRO A 215 8.29 -12.63 0.04
CA PRO A 215 7.33 -11.63 0.53
C PRO A 215 7.82 -10.19 0.36
N ARG A 216 9.13 -9.95 0.49
CA ARG A 216 9.74 -8.64 0.22
C ARG A 216 9.57 -8.24 -1.24
N ASP A 217 9.92 -9.14 -2.16
CA ASP A 217 9.86 -8.88 -3.60
C ASP A 217 8.41 -8.73 -4.08
N ALA A 218 7.48 -9.52 -3.51
CA ALA A 218 6.05 -9.37 -3.72
C ALA A 218 5.55 -8.00 -3.24
N PHE A 219 5.98 -7.52 -2.07
CA PHE A 219 5.61 -6.20 -1.57
C PHE A 219 6.12 -5.07 -2.48
N ILE A 220 7.38 -5.15 -2.93
CA ILE A 220 7.96 -4.21 -3.90
C ILE A 220 7.14 -4.18 -5.18
N ALA A 221 6.82 -5.34 -5.74
CA ALA A 221 5.99 -5.46 -6.94
C ALA A 221 4.60 -4.83 -6.73
N ALA A 222 4.02 -5.01 -5.54
CA ALA A 222 2.74 -4.42 -5.19
C ALA A 222 2.80 -2.89 -5.14
N MET A 223 3.79 -2.31 -4.47
CA MET A 223 3.94 -0.85 -4.38
C MET A 223 4.18 -0.22 -5.76
N ARG A 224 4.98 -0.87 -6.61
CA ARG A 224 5.15 -0.45 -8.02
C ARG A 224 3.81 -0.45 -8.74
N ARG A 225 3.03 -1.52 -8.57
CA ARG A 225 1.76 -1.67 -9.28
C ARG A 225 0.67 -0.70 -8.80
N ILE A 226 0.67 -0.34 -7.51
CA ILE A 226 -0.16 0.73 -6.98
C ILE A 226 0.24 2.07 -7.60
N GLY A 227 1.53 2.42 -7.62
CA GLY A 227 2.02 3.66 -8.23
C GLY A 227 1.69 3.77 -9.71
N GLU A 228 1.89 2.70 -10.48
CA GLU A 228 1.52 2.61 -11.90
C GLU A 228 0.00 2.73 -12.13
N GLY A 229 -0.80 2.02 -11.35
CA GLY A 229 -2.26 2.09 -11.43
C GLY A 229 -2.77 3.50 -11.12
N HIS A 230 -2.18 4.16 -10.12
CA HIS A 230 -2.53 5.54 -9.79
C HIS A 230 -2.13 6.52 -10.89
N ARG A 231 -0.91 6.38 -11.45
CA ARG A 231 -0.45 7.19 -12.58
C ARG A 231 -1.41 7.06 -13.77
N MET A 232 -1.85 5.84 -14.06
CA MET A 232 -2.80 5.57 -15.13
C MET A 232 -4.16 6.24 -14.90
N LEU A 233 -4.65 6.28 -13.65
CA LEU A 233 -5.84 7.05 -13.30
C LEU A 233 -5.61 8.55 -13.51
N PHE A 234 -4.44 9.07 -13.12
CA PHE A 234 -4.07 10.47 -13.29
C PHE A 234 -4.04 10.90 -14.76
N ASP A 235 -3.40 10.10 -15.61
CA ASP A 235 -3.28 10.35 -17.04
C ASP A 235 -4.66 10.31 -17.75
N ASN A 236 -5.60 9.53 -17.21
CA ASN A 236 -6.94 9.33 -17.77
C ASN A 236 -8.06 9.98 -16.93
N ARG A 237 -7.74 10.92 -16.04
CA ARG A 237 -8.67 11.43 -15.02
C ARG A 237 -9.94 12.09 -15.56
N ASP A 238 -9.89 12.63 -16.78
CA ASP A 238 -11.05 13.23 -17.45
C ASP A 238 -11.87 12.22 -18.26
N ARG A 239 -11.40 10.97 -18.33
CA ARG A 239 -11.95 9.88 -19.16
C ARG A 239 -11.94 8.54 -18.41
N LEU A 240 -12.23 8.56 -17.12
CA LEU A 240 -12.16 7.38 -16.25
C LEU A 240 -13.14 6.26 -16.64
N SER A 241 -14.29 6.62 -17.22
CA SER A 241 -15.27 5.66 -17.74
C SER A 241 -14.98 5.18 -19.16
N ALA A 242 -13.91 5.67 -19.80
CA ALA A 242 -13.53 5.18 -21.12
C ALA A 242 -13.15 3.70 -21.03
N GLU A 243 -13.65 2.91 -21.97
CA GLU A 243 -13.47 1.45 -21.95
C GLU A 243 -12.00 1.04 -21.90
N GLU A 244 -11.14 1.78 -22.61
CA GLU A 244 -9.70 1.59 -22.59
C GLU A 244 -9.10 1.77 -21.18
N THR A 245 -9.41 2.88 -20.50
CA THR A 245 -9.00 3.13 -19.11
C THR A 245 -9.43 2.00 -18.20
N LEU A 246 -10.71 1.60 -18.29
CA LEU A 246 -11.26 0.50 -17.48
C LEU A 246 -10.57 -0.83 -17.77
N ARG A 247 -10.24 -1.15 -19.04
CA ARG A 247 -9.49 -2.36 -19.39
C ARG A 247 -8.08 -2.35 -18.78
N GLN A 248 -7.37 -1.23 -18.87
CA GLN A 248 -6.02 -1.12 -18.32
C GLN A 248 -6.04 -1.27 -16.78
N ILE A 249 -6.99 -0.60 -16.10
CA ILE A 249 -7.16 -0.73 -14.64
C ILE A 249 -7.55 -2.16 -14.23
N ARG A 250 -8.41 -2.85 -14.98
CA ARG A 250 -8.72 -4.27 -14.71
C ARG A 250 -7.48 -5.17 -14.80
N ALA A 251 -6.55 -4.87 -15.70
CA ALA A 251 -5.28 -5.59 -15.78
C ALA A 251 -4.39 -5.33 -14.55
N VAL A 252 -4.37 -4.09 -14.04
CA VAL A 252 -3.73 -3.75 -12.76
C VAL A 252 -4.36 -4.55 -11.61
N ASN A 253 -5.69 -4.59 -11.53
CA ASN A 253 -6.42 -5.32 -10.50
C ASN A 253 -6.10 -6.82 -10.49
N SER A 254 -6.01 -7.44 -11.67
CA SER A 254 -5.65 -8.86 -11.77
C SER A 254 -4.27 -9.17 -11.18
N GLN A 255 -3.31 -8.29 -11.43
CA GLN A 255 -1.96 -8.42 -10.90
C GLN A 255 -1.93 -8.17 -9.38
N LEU A 256 -2.59 -7.11 -8.89
CA LEU A 256 -2.69 -6.84 -7.45
C LEU A 256 -3.37 -7.99 -6.69
N ARG A 257 -4.41 -8.62 -7.24
CA ARG A 257 -5.02 -9.81 -6.62
C ARG A 257 -4.04 -10.98 -6.51
N THR A 258 -3.20 -11.16 -7.52
CA THR A 258 -2.21 -12.24 -7.51
C THR A 258 -1.12 -11.96 -6.48
N ILE A 259 -0.58 -10.75 -6.46
CA ILE A 259 0.43 -10.32 -5.48
C ILE A 259 -0.15 -10.37 -4.06
N GLY A 260 -1.34 -9.84 -3.84
CA GLY A 260 -2.01 -9.83 -2.54
C GLY A 260 -2.26 -11.23 -1.98
N ARG A 261 -2.54 -12.23 -2.83
CA ARG A 261 -2.61 -13.64 -2.40
C ARG A 261 -1.26 -14.15 -1.91
N MET A 262 -0.17 -13.87 -2.65
CA MET A 262 1.18 -14.27 -2.25
C MET A 262 1.58 -13.65 -0.90
N LEU A 263 1.25 -12.37 -0.70
CA LEU A 263 1.54 -11.66 0.55
C LEU A 263 0.76 -12.24 1.73
N ARG A 264 -0.51 -12.64 1.56
CA ARG A 264 -1.29 -13.29 2.63
C ARG A 264 -0.78 -14.67 3.00
N THR A 265 -0.42 -15.48 2.00
CA THR A 265 0.13 -16.83 2.26
C THR A 265 1.50 -16.80 2.91
N ALA A 266 2.24 -15.69 2.78
CA ALA A 266 3.53 -15.51 3.43
C ALA A 266 3.47 -15.19 4.94
N VAL A 267 2.28 -14.97 5.49
CA VAL A 267 2.06 -14.70 6.93
C VAL A 267 1.75 -15.98 7.71
N LEU A 268 1.46 -17.09 7.01
CA LEU A 268 1.21 -18.41 7.55
C LEU A 268 2.48 -19.27 7.48
#